data_AF-A0A1H0XFG4-F1
#
_entry.id   AF-A0A1H0XFG4-F1
#
_cell.length_a   1.000
_cell.length_b   1.000
_cell.length_c   1.000
_cell.angle_alpha   90.00
_cell.angle_beta   90.00
_cell.angle_gamma   90.00
#
_symmetry.space_group_name_H-M   'P 1'
#
loop_
_entity.id
_entity.type
_entity.pdbx_description
1 polymer ?
#
loop_
_entity_poly.entity_id
_entity_poly.type
_entity_poly.pdbx_seq_one_letter_code
_entity_poly.pdbx_strand_id
1 'polypeptide(L)'
;MTEVLVVLVIIGILLLLILPNLLPLVTKAKTTEAKMQLEHVQTLEKNYFYEHSKYSKDLTELGFIQEKLTTEGKDAHANYRIEITNVSNTSFTARATSVVDFNGNGTFNVWEMDQDKTLKEVTPD
;
A
#
# COMPACT_ATOMS: atom_id res chain seq x y z
N MET A 1 26.97 -1.01 -46.64
CA MET A 1 27.49 -0.42 -45.37
C MET A 1 26.50 0.57 -44.78
N THR A 2 25.87 1.39 -45.63
CA THR A 2 24.78 2.29 -45.26
C THR A 2 23.52 1.56 -44.79
N GLU A 3 23.21 0.37 -45.34
CA GLU A 3 22.05 -0.41 -44.89
C GLU A 3 22.12 -0.79 -43.40
N VAL A 4 23.28 -1.21 -42.91
CA VAL A 4 23.48 -1.58 -41.50
C VAL A 4 23.32 -0.37 -40.58
N LEU A 5 23.78 0.81 -41.04
CA LEU A 5 23.70 2.06 -40.29
C LEU A 5 22.24 2.53 -40.15
N VAL A 6 21.45 2.41 -41.22
CA VAL A 6 20.02 2.72 -41.20
C VAL A 6 19.26 1.78 -40.25
N VAL A 7 19.59 0.49 -40.25
CA VAL A 7 18.97 -0.49 -39.34
C VAL A 7 19.27 -0.17 -37.88
N LEU A 8 20.51 0.19 -37.54
CA LEU A 8 20.88 0.58 -36.18
C LEU A 8 20.18 1.86 -35.70
N VAL A 9 20.01 2.84 -36.60
CA VAL A 9 19.27 4.07 -36.29
C VAL A 9 17.80 3.77 -36.03
N ILE A 10 17.16 2.91 -36.82
CA ILE A 10 15.75 2.54 -36.63
C ILE A 10 15.57 1.77 -35.32
N ILE A 11 16.45 0.81 -35.01
CA ILE A 11 16.41 0.09 -33.73
C ILE A 11 16.61 1.05 -32.55
N GLY A 12 17.52 2.01 -32.66
CA GLY A 12 17.73 3.04 -31.63
C GLY A 12 16.50 3.91 -31.37
N ILE A 13 15.81 4.35 -32.44
CA ILE A 13 14.57 5.14 -32.32
C ILE A 13 13.45 4.30 -31.71
N LEU A 14 13.31 3.04 -32.11
CA LEU A 14 12.32 2.13 -31.54
C LEU A 14 12.57 1.92 -30.04
N LEU A 15 13.82 1.70 -29.61
CA LEU A 15 14.15 1.55 -28.19
C LEU A 15 13.81 2.80 -27.36
N LEU A 16 13.96 4.01 -27.92
CA LEU A 16 13.57 5.26 -27.26
C LEU A 16 12.05 5.44 -27.15
N LEU A 17 11.28 5.00 -28.16
CA LEU A 17 9.82 5.05 -28.14
C LEU A 17 9.19 4.00 -27.22
N ILE A 18 9.86 2.86 -27.06
CA ILE A 18 9.36 1.74 -26.26
C ILE A 18 9.63 1.95 -24.78
N LEU A 19 10.53 2.87 -24.37
CA LEU A 19 10.85 3.11 -22.96
C LEU A 19 9.55 3.45 -22.21
N PRO A 20 8.93 2.49 -21.50
CA PRO A 20 7.70 2.77 -20.81
C PRO A 20 8.09 3.71 -19.68
N ASN A 21 7.31 4.76 -19.47
CA ASN A 21 7.45 5.56 -18.27
C ASN A 21 7.20 4.61 -17.09
N LEU A 22 8.26 4.16 -16.40
CA LEU A 22 8.19 3.19 -15.29
C LEU A 22 7.72 3.84 -13.97
N LEU A 23 7.69 5.17 -13.94
CA LEU A 23 7.31 5.97 -12.78
C LEU A 23 5.89 5.67 -12.22
N PRO A 24 4.82 5.53 -13.02
CA PRO A 24 3.47 5.27 -12.50
C PRO A 24 3.28 3.84 -11.97
N LEU A 25 4.24 2.92 -12.17
CA LEU A 25 4.15 1.55 -11.62
C LEU A 25 4.56 1.51 -10.14
N VAL A 26 5.49 2.37 -9.71
CA VAL A 26 6.00 2.38 -8.34
C VAL A 26 4.93 2.86 -7.37
N THR A 27 4.25 3.97 -7.68
CA THR A 27 3.13 4.49 -6.86
C THR A 27 2.01 3.46 -6.74
N LYS A 28 1.67 2.79 -7.84
CA LYS A 28 0.61 1.77 -7.86
C LYS A 28 0.97 0.54 -7.02
N ALA A 29 2.23 0.11 -7.02
CA ALA A 29 2.70 -0.99 -6.17
C ALA A 29 2.62 -0.62 -4.68
N LYS A 30 2.92 0.62 -4.31
CA LYS A 30 2.86 1.11 -2.93
C LYS A 30 1.42 1.26 -2.41
N THR A 31 0.52 1.80 -3.21
CA THR A 31 -0.93 1.79 -2.87
C THR A 31 -1.47 0.36 -2.75
N THR A 32 -0.94 -0.58 -3.55
CA THR A 32 -1.34 -1.99 -3.48
C THR A 32 -0.90 -2.65 -2.16
N GLU A 33 0.26 -2.27 -1.62
CA GLU A 33 0.73 -2.74 -0.30
C GLU A 33 -0.22 -2.30 0.81
N ALA A 34 -0.54 -0.99 0.89
CA ALA A 34 -1.47 -0.45 1.88
C ALA A 34 -2.85 -1.13 1.79
N LYS A 35 -3.37 -1.27 0.57
CA LYS A 35 -4.64 -1.93 0.30
C LYS A 35 -4.61 -3.38 0.77
N MET A 36 -3.58 -4.16 0.44
CA MET A 36 -3.46 -5.57 0.83
C MET A 36 -3.48 -5.74 2.35
N GLN A 37 -2.73 -4.89 3.08
CA GLN A 37 -2.66 -4.92 4.53
C GLN A 37 -4.01 -4.54 5.18
N LEU A 38 -4.67 -3.50 4.67
CA LEU A 38 -6.00 -3.10 5.14
C LEU A 38 -7.07 -4.17 4.85
N GLU A 39 -7.02 -4.82 3.69
CA GLU A 39 -7.91 -5.95 3.38
C GLU A 39 -7.68 -7.15 4.31
N HIS A 40 -6.42 -7.39 4.70
CA HIS A 40 -6.08 -8.42 5.68
C HIS A 40 -6.70 -8.11 7.04
N VAL A 41 -6.55 -6.88 7.55
CA VAL A 41 -7.20 -6.45 8.80
C VAL A 41 -8.72 -6.53 8.72
N GLN A 42 -9.32 -6.10 7.61
CA GLN A 42 -10.77 -6.19 7.41
C GLN A 42 -11.27 -7.64 7.49
N THR A 43 -10.51 -8.58 6.94
CA THR A 43 -10.85 -10.00 7.01
C THR A 43 -10.76 -10.51 8.45
N LEU A 44 -9.72 -10.13 9.19
CA LEU A 44 -9.55 -10.50 10.60
C LEU A 44 -10.64 -9.91 11.50
N GLU A 45 -10.97 -8.63 11.32
CA GLU A 45 -12.08 -7.95 12.01
C GLU A 45 -13.41 -8.65 11.74
N LYS A 46 -13.66 -9.02 10.49
CA LYS A 46 -14.89 -9.72 10.12
C LYS A 46 -14.98 -11.10 10.77
N ASN A 47 -13.87 -11.84 10.83
CA ASN A 47 -13.81 -13.12 11.54
C ASN A 47 -14.05 -12.93 13.04
N TYR A 48 -13.39 -11.94 13.65
CA TYR A 48 -13.57 -11.61 15.06
C TYR A 48 -15.00 -11.20 15.39
N PHE A 49 -15.65 -10.42 14.51
CA PHE A 49 -17.05 -10.07 14.61
C PHE A 49 -17.97 -11.29 14.55
N TYR A 50 -17.68 -12.28 13.70
CA TYR A 50 -18.47 -13.52 13.66
C TYR A 50 -18.34 -14.36 14.93
N GLU A 51 -17.20 -14.28 15.62
CA GLU A 51 -16.97 -15.02 16.87
C GLU A 51 -17.49 -14.28 18.11
N HIS A 52 -17.32 -12.96 18.16
CA HIS A 52 -17.54 -12.14 19.36
C HIS A 52 -18.68 -11.13 19.23
N SER A 53 -19.32 -11.04 18.05
CA SER A 53 -20.41 -10.08 17.74
C SER A 53 -20.03 -8.60 17.96
N LYS A 54 -18.75 -8.27 17.86
CA LYS A 54 -18.19 -6.92 18.01
C LYS A 54 -16.89 -6.82 17.23
N TYR A 55 -16.48 -5.63 16.84
CA TYR A 55 -15.14 -5.36 16.34
C TYR A 55 -14.17 -5.09 17.50
N SER A 56 -12.87 -5.25 17.28
CA SER A 56 -11.85 -4.92 18.28
C SER A 56 -11.04 -3.70 17.85
N LYS A 57 -10.39 -3.02 18.79
CA LYS A 57 -9.36 -2.02 18.47
C LYS A 57 -7.96 -2.62 18.52
N ASP A 58 -7.83 -3.78 19.16
CA ASP A 58 -6.56 -4.41 19.44
C ASP A 58 -6.18 -5.37 18.30
N LEU A 59 -5.23 -4.92 17.46
CA LEU A 59 -4.68 -5.74 16.37
C LEU A 59 -4.13 -7.08 16.85
N THR A 60 -3.63 -7.14 18.08
CA THR A 60 -3.15 -8.39 18.70
C THR A 60 -4.29 -9.36 19.01
N GLU A 61 -5.45 -8.88 19.44
CA GLU A 61 -6.64 -9.73 19.64
C GLU A 61 -7.15 -10.31 18.32
N LEU A 62 -7.02 -9.53 17.23
CA LEU A 62 -7.34 -9.97 15.88
C LEU A 62 -6.32 -10.95 15.29
N GLY A 63 -5.18 -11.17 15.96
CA GLY A 63 -4.08 -11.98 15.46
C GLY A 63 -3.33 -11.32 14.30
N PHE A 64 -3.47 -10.01 14.08
CA PHE A 64 -2.74 -9.29 13.06
C PHE A 64 -1.29 -9.10 13.50
N ILE A 65 -0.36 -9.57 12.68
CA ILE A 65 1.08 -9.42 12.90
C ILE A 65 1.59 -8.34 11.96
N GLN A 66 1.87 -7.17 12.54
CA GLN A 66 2.51 -6.08 11.80
C GLN A 66 3.95 -6.48 11.43
N GLU A 67 4.24 -6.48 10.13
CA GLU A 67 5.62 -6.63 9.66
C GLU A 67 6.48 -5.44 10.09
N LYS A 68 7.77 -5.71 10.33
CA LYS A 68 8.74 -4.69 10.72
C LYS A 68 8.78 -3.59 9.67
N LEU A 69 8.69 -2.36 10.14
CA LEU A 69 8.64 -1.19 9.28
C LEU A 69 10.04 -0.84 8.79
N THR A 70 10.18 -0.37 7.56
CA THR A 70 11.48 -0.03 6.94
C THR A 70 12.32 0.95 7.77
N THR A 71 11.70 1.69 8.69
CA THR A 71 12.36 2.57 9.66
C THR A 71 12.98 1.85 10.87
N GLU A 72 12.68 0.57 11.08
CA GLU A 72 13.04 -0.22 12.27
C GLU A 72 14.25 -1.16 12.08
N GLY A 73 14.83 -1.26 10.88
CA GLY A 73 16.06 -2.03 10.68
C GLY A 73 16.36 -2.43 9.23
N LYS A 74 17.49 -3.12 9.03
CA LYS A 74 17.97 -3.56 7.71
C LYS A 74 17.15 -4.70 7.09
N ASP A 75 16.46 -5.50 7.90
CA ASP A 75 15.61 -6.62 7.48
C ASP A 75 14.11 -6.27 7.47
N ALA A 76 13.79 -4.97 7.43
CA ALA A 76 12.43 -4.48 7.49
C ALA A 76 11.96 -4.01 6.11
N HIS A 77 10.77 -4.43 5.72
CA HIS A 77 10.26 -4.26 4.35
C HIS A 77 8.91 -3.56 4.27
N ALA A 78 8.19 -3.43 5.39
CA ALA A 78 6.87 -2.81 5.41
C ALA A 78 6.97 -1.29 5.35
N ASN A 79 6.28 -0.68 4.40
CA ASN A 79 6.25 0.78 4.24
C ASN A 79 5.02 1.40 4.91
N TYR A 80 4.04 0.59 5.32
CA TYR A 80 2.81 1.05 5.95
C TYR A 80 2.65 0.47 7.35
N ARG A 81 2.38 1.36 8.30
CA ARG A 81 1.94 1.03 9.66
C ARG A 81 0.43 0.95 9.70
N ILE A 82 -0.11 -0.15 10.18
CA ILE A 82 -1.55 -0.36 10.32
C ILE A 82 -2.00 -0.08 11.74
N GLU A 83 -3.10 0.65 11.89
CA GLU A 83 -3.72 1.00 13.17
C GLU A 83 -5.24 1.02 13.03
N ILE A 84 -5.97 0.64 14.09
CA ILE A 84 -7.42 0.82 14.13
C ILE A 84 -7.72 2.14 14.85
N THR A 85 -8.27 3.10 14.13
CA THR A 85 -8.51 4.46 14.67
C THR A 85 -9.82 4.52 15.43
N ASN A 86 -10.87 3.91 14.86
CA ASN A 86 -12.22 3.88 15.41
C ASN A 86 -12.75 2.46 15.41
N VAL A 87 -13.42 2.10 16.50
CA VAL A 87 -14.15 0.84 16.63
C VAL A 87 -15.51 1.14 17.25
N SER A 88 -16.53 0.47 16.75
CA SER A 88 -17.85 0.40 17.36
C SER A 88 -18.35 -1.05 17.29
N ASN A 89 -19.50 -1.35 17.88
CA ASN A 89 -20.06 -2.69 17.78
C ASN A 89 -20.41 -3.09 16.34
N THR A 90 -20.60 -2.13 15.43
CA THR A 90 -21.09 -2.40 14.06
C THR A 90 -20.24 -1.79 12.96
N SER A 91 -19.19 -1.04 13.30
CA SER A 91 -18.28 -0.42 12.35
C SER A 91 -16.86 -0.37 12.91
N PHE A 92 -15.89 -0.34 12.01
CA PHE A 92 -14.50 -0.06 12.37
C PHE A 92 -13.86 0.80 11.28
N THR A 93 -12.75 1.43 11.62
CA THR A 93 -11.92 2.17 10.67
C THR A 93 -10.48 1.80 10.90
N ALA A 94 -9.91 1.06 9.96
CA ALA A 94 -8.49 0.75 9.91
C ALA A 94 -7.77 1.83 9.08
N ARG A 95 -6.57 2.22 9.51
CA ARG A 95 -5.74 3.24 8.89
C ARG A 95 -4.36 2.65 8.61
N ALA A 96 -3.87 2.85 7.39
CA ALA A 96 -2.51 2.56 6.97
C ALA A 96 -1.77 3.88 6.77
N THR A 97 -0.76 4.14 7.58
CA THR A 97 0.08 5.33 7.51
C THR A 97 1.46 4.94 6.97
N SER A 98 1.89 5.60 5.90
CA SER A 98 3.23 5.39 5.35
C SER A 98 4.30 5.84 6.36
N VAL A 99 5.38 5.07 6.48
CA VAL A 99 6.59 5.47 7.24
C VAL A 99 7.69 6.04 6.35
N VAL A 100 7.46 6.04 5.03
CA VAL A 100 8.39 6.55 4.02
C VAL A 100 7.71 7.69 3.28
N ASP A 101 8.44 8.80 3.14
CA ASP A 101 8.07 9.90 2.26
C ASP A 101 8.46 9.52 0.82
N PHE A 102 7.47 9.25 -0.04
CA PHE A 102 7.73 8.69 -1.37
C PHE A 102 8.11 9.76 -2.39
N ASN A 103 7.64 11.00 -2.22
CA ASN A 103 7.88 12.10 -3.15
C ASN A 103 8.85 13.17 -2.61
N GLY A 104 9.27 13.06 -1.33
CA GLY A 104 10.19 13.99 -0.67
C GLY A 104 9.54 15.30 -0.23
N ASN A 105 8.20 15.37 -0.12
CA ASN A 105 7.47 16.59 0.19
C ASN A 105 7.19 16.77 1.70
N GLY A 106 7.61 15.83 2.55
CA GLY A 106 7.41 15.83 3.99
C GLY A 106 6.02 15.38 4.46
N THR A 107 5.16 14.91 3.56
CA THR A 107 3.82 14.39 3.83
C THR A 107 3.82 12.88 3.62
N PHE A 108 3.23 12.14 4.55
CA PHE A 108 3.16 10.68 4.46
C PHE A 108 1.79 10.26 3.93
N ASN A 109 1.78 9.35 2.96
CA ASN A 109 0.54 8.78 2.45
C ASN A 109 -0.29 8.11 3.56
N VAL A 110 -1.58 8.41 3.61
CA VAL A 110 -2.51 7.81 4.58
C VAL A 110 -3.73 7.25 3.85
N TRP A 111 -3.98 5.96 4.09
CA TRP A 111 -5.15 5.25 3.61
C TRP A 111 -6.02 4.82 4.77
N GLU A 112 -7.33 4.84 4.59
CA GLU A 112 -8.31 4.31 5.53
C GLU A 112 -9.20 3.28 4.85
N MET A 113 -9.61 2.27 5.59
CA MET A 113 -10.58 1.27 5.18
C MET A 113 -11.64 1.07 6.26
N ASP A 114 -12.89 1.01 5.84
CA ASP A 114 -14.04 0.72 6.70
C ASP A 114 -14.47 -0.76 6.63
N GLN A 115 -15.50 -1.12 7.40
CA GLN A 115 -16.07 -2.47 7.41
C GLN A 115 -16.63 -2.93 6.05
N ASP A 116 -17.04 -1.99 5.20
CA ASP A 116 -17.67 -2.24 3.90
C ASP A 116 -16.62 -2.41 2.79
N LYS A 117 -15.33 -2.48 3.15
CA LYS A 117 -14.19 -2.60 2.24
C LYS A 117 -14.02 -1.34 1.37
N THR A 118 -14.53 -0.20 1.81
CA THR A 118 -14.33 1.09 1.14
C THR A 118 -12.94 1.60 1.49
N LEU A 119 -12.07 1.68 0.49
CA LEU A 119 -10.75 2.27 0.63
C LEU A 119 -10.83 3.77 0.34
N LYS A 120 -10.35 4.60 1.27
CA LYS A 120 -10.29 6.05 1.15
C LYS A 120 -8.85 6.54 1.32
N GLU A 121 -8.40 7.35 0.37
CA GLU A 121 -7.16 8.09 0.53
C GLU A 121 -7.44 9.36 1.34
N VAL A 122 -6.83 9.45 2.53
CA VAL A 122 -7.02 10.61 3.42
C VAL A 122 -5.96 11.66 3.14
N THR A 123 -4.74 11.22 2.83
CA THR A 123 -3.62 12.11 2.55
C THR A 123 -2.86 11.56 1.36
N PRO A 124 -2.94 12.21 0.19
CA PRO A 124 -2.18 11.80 -0.98
C PRO A 124 -0.71 12.12 -0.80
N ASP A 125 0.12 11.25 -1.38
CA ASP A 125 1.54 11.49 -1.67
C ASP A 125 1.64 11.95 -3.13
#